data_AF-A0A537F874-F1
#
_entry.id   AF-A0A537F874-F1
#
_cell.length_a   1.000
_cell.length_b   1.000
_cell.length_c   1.000
_cell.angle_alpha   90.00
_cell.angle_beta   90.00
_cell.angle_gamma   90.00
#
_symmetry.space_group_name_H-M   'P 1'
#
loop_
_entity.id
_entity.type
_entity.pdbx_description
1 polymer ?
#
loop_
_entity_poly.entity_id
_entity_poly.type
_entity_poly.pdbx_seq_one_letter_code
_entity_poly.pdbx_strand_id
1 'polypeptide(L)'
;MAVFTFLLFFFIPRFQQGSIDAILYQITLSVVVSTIFSFVFSGLSYYGIVSVSKMSVARKRSNQKKGDTLFVLGLMLAASEPALILFTIGQTLVGGLAATLWVLFSIFVVRQSKEFS
;
A
#
# COMPACT_ATOMS: atom_id res chain seq x y z
N MET A 1 0.03 1.65 -9.79
CA MET A 1 -0.71 1.81 -11.07
C MET A 1 -0.81 0.51 -11.85
N ALA A 2 0.29 -0.20 -12.17
CA ALA A 2 0.23 -1.47 -12.90
C ALA A 2 -0.69 -2.52 -12.22
N VAL A 3 -0.59 -2.68 -10.89
CA VAL A 3 -1.45 -3.61 -10.13
C VAL A 3 -2.93 -3.23 -10.24
N PHE A 4 -3.26 -1.94 -10.15
CA PHE A 4 -4.64 -1.46 -10.32
C PHE A 4 -5.17 -1.78 -11.72
N THR A 5 -4.40 -1.46 -12.76
CA THR A 5 -4.76 -1.81 -14.14
C THR A 5 -4.93 -3.32 -14.32
N PHE A 6 -4.03 -4.12 -13.77
CA PHE A 6 -4.14 -5.58 -13.78
C PHE A 6 -5.46 -6.06 -13.17
N LEU A 7 -5.85 -5.55 -12.00
CA LEU A 7 -7.13 -5.89 -11.38
C LEU A 7 -8.32 -5.51 -12.27
N LEU A 8 -8.30 -4.33 -12.87
CA LEU A 8 -9.39 -3.90 -13.74
C LEU A 8 -9.55 -4.82 -14.96
N PHE A 9 -8.45 -5.20 -15.61
CA PHE A 9 -8.53 -6.02 -16.83
C PHE A 9 -8.79 -7.50 -16.55
N PHE A 10 -8.17 -8.07 -15.51
CA PHE A 10 -8.22 -9.50 -15.27
C PHE A 10 -9.27 -9.91 -14.24
N PHE A 11 -9.58 -9.05 -13.25
CA PHE A 11 -10.45 -9.43 -12.15
C PHE A 11 -11.89 -8.93 -12.33
N ILE A 12 -12.14 -7.82 -13.04
CA ILE A 12 -13.52 -7.37 -13.32
C ILE A 12 -14.34 -8.45 -14.06
N PRO A 13 -13.87 -9.06 -15.16
CA PRO A 13 -14.65 -10.08 -15.85
C PRO A 13 -14.91 -11.30 -14.95
N ARG A 14 -13.92 -11.69 -14.15
CA ARG A 14 -14.02 -12.80 -13.19
C ARG A 14 -15.01 -12.52 -12.06
N PHE A 15 -15.03 -11.29 -11.56
CA PHE A 15 -15.98 -10.80 -10.55
C PHE A 15 -17.42 -10.84 -11.10
N GLN A 16 -17.63 -10.32 -12.32
CA GLN A 16 -18.93 -10.34 -12.99
C GLN A 16 -19.46 -11.76 -13.23
N GLN A 17 -18.56 -12.72 -13.45
CA GLN A 17 -18.89 -14.13 -13.61
C GLN A 17 -19.06 -14.88 -12.28
N GLY A 18 -18.81 -14.25 -11.12
CA GLY A 18 -18.87 -14.90 -9.81
C GLY A 18 -17.77 -15.93 -9.57
N SER A 19 -16.67 -15.87 -10.33
CA SER A 19 -15.57 -16.84 -10.29
C SER A 19 -14.48 -16.52 -9.24
N ILE A 20 -14.61 -15.40 -8.54
CA ILE A 20 -13.74 -14.97 -7.44
C ILE A 20 -14.59 -14.50 -6.26
N ASP A 21 -14.03 -14.54 -5.06
CA ASP A 21 -14.71 -14.07 -3.86
C ASP A 21 -14.97 -12.55 -3.96
N ALA A 22 -16.25 -12.17 -3.87
CA ALA A 22 -16.68 -10.79 -4.02
C ALA A 22 -16.18 -9.87 -2.91
N ILE A 23 -16.10 -10.37 -1.68
CA ILE A 23 -15.67 -9.59 -0.51
C ILE A 23 -14.17 -9.37 -0.59
N LEU A 24 -13.38 -10.43 -0.83
CA LEU A 24 -11.93 -10.34 -0.98
C LEU A 24 -11.55 -9.48 -2.18
N TYR A 25 -12.30 -9.54 -3.28
CA TYR A 25 -12.08 -8.65 -4.42
C TYR A 25 -12.24 -7.17 -4.04
N GLN A 26 -13.33 -6.80 -3.35
CA GLN A 26 -13.55 -5.42 -2.92
C GLN A 26 -12.49 -4.94 -1.92
N ILE A 27 -12.07 -5.81 -0.98
CA ILE A 27 -10.99 -5.53 -0.05
C ILE A 27 -9.68 -5.29 -0.82
N THR A 28 -9.33 -6.17 -1.75
CA THR A 28 -8.12 -6.08 -2.56
C THR A 28 -8.08 -4.77 -3.36
N LEU A 29 -9.19 -4.44 -4.03
CA LEU A 29 -9.30 -3.21 -4.80
C LEU A 29 -9.18 -1.97 -3.91
N SER A 30 -9.83 -1.99 -2.75
CA SER A 30 -9.76 -0.89 -1.78
C SER A 30 -8.34 -0.67 -1.28
N VAL A 31 -7.62 -1.74 -0.95
CA VAL A 31 -6.21 -1.67 -0.52
C VAL A 31 -5.34 -1.07 -1.62
N VAL A 32 -5.47 -1.52 -2.86
CA VAL A 32 -4.71 -0.96 -4.00
C VAL A 32 -4.99 0.53 -4.21
N VAL A 33 -6.26 0.94 -4.10
CA VAL A 33 -6.63 2.36 -4.18
C VAL A 33 -6.00 3.14 -3.02
N SER A 34 -6.10 2.64 -1.79
CA SER A 34 -5.48 3.27 -0.61
C SER A 34 -3.96 3.35 -0.70
N THR A 35 -3.29 2.35 -1.28
CA THR A 35 -1.85 2.38 -1.59
C THR A 35 -1.51 3.57 -2.48
N ILE A 36 -2.24 3.70 -3.60
CA ILE A 36 -2.04 4.78 -4.57
C ILE A 36 -2.22 6.14 -3.90
N PHE A 37 -3.33 6.33 -3.18
CA PHE A 37 -3.59 7.59 -2.48
C PHE A 37 -2.50 7.92 -1.46
N SER A 38 -2.05 6.93 -0.67
CA SER A 38 -0.98 7.12 0.31
C SER A 38 0.30 7.60 -0.34
N PHE A 39 0.72 6.99 -1.46
CA PHE A 39 1.91 7.43 -2.19
C PHE A 39 1.74 8.79 -2.86
N VAL A 40 0.58 9.11 -3.42
CA VAL A 40 0.31 10.43 -4.00
C VAL A 40 0.40 11.53 -2.93
N PHE A 41 -0.26 11.35 -1.78
CA PHE A 41 -0.21 12.33 -0.70
C PHE A 41 1.18 12.41 -0.03
N SER A 42 1.90 11.31 0.03
CA SER A 42 3.32 11.31 0.44
C SER A 42 4.16 12.17 -0.51
N GLY A 43 4.02 11.93 -1.82
CA GLY A 43 4.67 12.72 -2.87
C GLY A 43 4.33 14.21 -2.80
N LEU A 44 3.05 14.56 -2.57
CA LEU A 44 2.63 15.96 -2.38
C LEU A 44 3.28 16.59 -1.14
N SER A 45 3.41 15.82 -0.07
CA SER A 45 4.06 16.30 1.16
C SER A 45 5.54 16.64 0.92
N TYR A 46 6.26 15.79 0.18
CA TYR A 46 7.65 16.06 -0.21
C TYR A 46 7.77 17.16 -1.27
N TYR A 47 6.89 17.17 -2.26
CA TYR A 47 6.86 18.22 -3.29
C TYR A 47 6.72 19.60 -2.65
N GLY A 48 5.85 19.76 -1.64
CA GLY A 48 5.71 21.00 -0.90
C GLY A 48 6.99 21.45 -0.18
N ILE A 49 7.85 20.53 0.25
CA ILE A 49 9.15 20.85 0.88
C ILE A 49 10.14 21.38 -0.15
N VAL A 50 10.19 20.75 -1.33
CA VAL A 50 11.14 21.08 -2.40
C VAL A 50 10.72 22.33 -3.17
N SER A 51 9.43 22.49 -3.46
CA SER A 51 8.90 23.57 -4.30
C SER A 51 8.78 24.92 -3.58
N VAL A 52 8.68 24.95 -2.26
CA VAL A 52 8.49 26.18 -1.49
C VAL A 52 9.82 26.60 -0.83
N SER A 53 10.56 27.48 -1.50
CA SER A 53 11.89 27.91 -1.06
C SER A 53 11.90 28.58 0.32
N LYS A 54 10.82 29.31 0.68
CA LYS A 54 10.67 30.05 1.95
C LYS A 54 9.83 29.32 3.01
N MET A 55 9.77 27.99 2.97
CA MET A 55 9.08 27.23 4.01
C MET A 55 9.89 27.20 5.32
N SER A 56 9.25 27.53 6.45
CA SER A 56 9.89 27.48 7.77
C SER A 56 10.35 26.06 8.14
N VAL A 57 11.40 25.95 8.95
CA VAL A 57 11.95 24.65 9.42
C VAL A 57 10.88 23.78 10.08
N ALA A 58 10.03 24.39 10.92
CA ALA A 58 8.93 23.68 11.59
C ALA A 58 7.93 23.09 10.59
N ARG A 59 7.58 23.84 9.54
CA ARG A 59 6.64 23.38 8.51
C ARG A 59 7.27 22.33 7.59
N LYS A 60 8.56 22.45 7.28
CA LYS A 60 9.33 21.40 6.57
C LYS A 60 9.34 20.10 7.36
N ARG A 61 9.67 20.13 8.66
CA ARG A 61 9.66 18.94 9.52
C ARG A 61 8.27 18.32 9.65
N SER A 62 7.22 19.13 9.74
CA SER A 62 5.83 18.66 9.78
C SER A 62 5.42 17.95 8.48
N ASN A 63 5.71 18.57 7.32
CA ASN A 63 5.43 17.95 6.02
C ASN A 63 6.27 16.68 5.81
N GLN A 64 7.52 16.66 6.26
CA GLN A 64 8.38 15.48 6.17
C GLN A 64 7.77 14.33 6.98
N LYS A 65 7.42 14.56 8.24
CA LYS A 65 6.79 13.55 9.08
C LYS A 65 5.50 12.99 8.47
N LYS A 66 4.66 13.85 7.89
CA LYS A 66 3.44 13.44 7.16
C LYS A 66 3.78 12.59 5.93
N GLY A 67 4.75 13.04 5.14
CA GLY A 67 5.25 12.34 3.96
C GLY A 67 5.78 10.96 4.30
N ASP A 68 6.63 10.85 5.33
CA ASP A 68 7.23 9.61 5.82
C ASP A 68 6.14 8.64 6.28
N THR A 69 5.18 9.13 7.07
CA THR A 69 4.07 8.31 7.59
C THR A 69 3.23 7.73 6.45
N LEU A 70 2.84 8.56 5.49
CA LEU A 70 2.05 8.13 4.34
C LEU A 70 2.84 7.23 3.40
N PHE A 71 4.15 7.45 3.28
CA PHE A 71 5.03 6.57 2.52
C PHE A 71 5.07 5.17 3.11
N VAL A 72 5.31 5.08 4.43
CA VAL A 72 5.34 3.79 5.14
C VAL A 72 3.99 3.10 5.08
N LEU A 73 2.87 3.83 5.27
CA LEU A 73 1.54 3.28 5.11
C LEU A 73 1.32 2.71 3.70
N GLY A 74 1.64 3.49 2.67
CA GLY A 74 1.55 3.04 1.27
C GLY A 74 2.41 1.81 1.01
N LEU A 75 3.63 1.75 1.56
CA LEU A 75 4.53 0.61 1.42
C LEU A 75 3.96 -0.65 2.07
N MET A 76 3.37 -0.53 3.26
CA MET A 76 2.75 -1.65 3.97
C MET A 76 1.50 -2.17 3.23
N LEU A 77 0.68 -1.26 2.70
CA LEU A 77 -0.47 -1.63 1.88
C LEU A 77 -0.03 -2.31 0.58
N ALA A 78 0.94 -1.74 -0.14
CA ALA A 78 1.51 -2.30 -1.36
C ALA A 78 2.08 -3.72 -1.13
N ALA A 79 2.80 -3.92 -0.03
CA ALA A 79 3.33 -5.20 0.38
C ALA A 79 2.23 -6.25 0.60
N SER A 80 1.04 -5.85 1.06
CA SER A 80 -0.07 -6.78 1.28
C SER A 80 -0.81 -7.18 -0.01
N GLU A 81 -0.68 -6.40 -1.10
CA GLU A 81 -1.41 -6.61 -2.36
C GLU A 81 -1.22 -8.02 -2.95
N PRO A 82 0.00 -8.60 -3.03
CA PRO A 82 0.18 -9.94 -3.60
C PRO A 82 -0.56 -11.02 -2.83
N ALA A 83 -0.56 -10.97 -1.49
CA ALA A 83 -1.27 -11.93 -0.67
C ALA A 83 -2.79 -11.82 -0.88
N LEU A 84 -3.31 -10.59 -0.89
CA LEU A 84 -4.74 -10.31 -1.13
C LEU A 84 -5.19 -10.78 -2.53
N ILE A 85 -4.38 -10.54 -3.56
CA ILE A 85 -4.62 -11.01 -4.92
C ILE A 85 -4.70 -12.54 -4.94
N LEU A 86 -3.77 -13.24 -4.30
CA LEU A 86 -3.73 -14.70 -4.24
C LEU A 86 -4.96 -15.27 -3.51
N PHE A 87 -5.35 -14.69 -2.38
CA PHE A 87 -6.56 -15.09 -1.68
C PHE A 87 -7.82 -14.86 -2.52
N THR A 88 -7.91 -13.72 -3.21
CA THR A 88 -9.07 -13.39 -4.06
C THR A 88 -9.31 -14.42 -5.16
N ILE A 89 -8.25 -15.04 -5.71
CA ILE A 89 -8.35 -16.09 -6.73
C ILE A 89 -8.33 -17.52 -6.15
N GLY A 90 -8.47 -17.67 -4.83
CA GLY A 90 -8.54 -18.97 -4.16
C GLY A 90 -7.20 -19.69 -3.97
N GLN A 91 -6.06 -19.01 -4.19
CA GLN A 91 -4.73 -19.58 -3.99
C GLN A 91 -4.29 -19.48 -2.51
N THR A 92 -5.03 -20.13 -1.63
CA THR A 92 -4.91 -19.95 -0.17
C THR A 92 -3.54 -20.34 0.39
N LEU A 93 -2.91 -21.42 -0.08
CA LEU A 93 -1.60 -21.86 0.41
C LEU A 93 -0.50 -20.83 0.09
N VAL A 94 -0.43 -20.40 -1.17
CA VAL A 94 0.57 -19.41 -1.61
C VAL A 94 0.25 -18.04 -1.02
N GLY A 95 -1.03 -17.67 -0.94
CA GLY A 95 -1.49 -16.45 -0.28
C GLY A 95 -1.11 -16.41 1.19
N GLY A 96 -1.23 -17.55 1.89
CA GLY A 96 -0.79 -17.71 3.27
C GLY A 96 0.71 -17.51 3.44
N LEU A 97 1.52 -18.16 2.61
CA LEU A 97 2.98 -17.98 2.61
C LEU A 97 3.36 -16.52 2.37
N ALA A 98 2.76 -15.89 1.35
CA ALA A 98 2.99 -14.47 1.05
C ALA A 98 2.61 -13.59 2.24
N ALA A 99 1.43 -13.80 2.84
CA ALA A 99 0.98 -13.05 4.01
C ALA A 99 1.94 -13.21 5.19
N THR A 100 2.42 -14.43 5.47
CA THR A 100 3.39 -14.67 6.55
C THR A 100 4.70 -13.93 6.30
N LEU A 101 5.26 -14.03 5.10
CA LEU A 101 6.50 -13.33 4.75
C LEU A 101 6.35 -11.81 4.90
N TRP A 102 5.22 -11.26 4.45
CA TRP A 102 4.95 -9.84 4.57
C TRP A 102 4.73 -9.39 6.00
N VAL A 103 4.01 -10.15 6.82
CA VAL A 103 3.84 -9.85 8.25
C VAL A 103 5.19 -9.86 8.96
N LEU A 104 6.04 -10.85 8.70
CA LEU A 104 7.38 -10.92 9.28
C LEU A 104 8.26 -9.73 8.86
N PHE A 105 8.21 -9.35 7.57
CA PHE A 105 8.90 -8.18 7.06
C PHE A 105 8.40 -6.89 7.73
N SER A 106 7.08 -6.70 7.85
CA SER A 106 6.49 -5.52 8.49
C SER A 106 6.88 -5.42 9.96
N ILE A 107 6.85 -6.53 10.70
CA ILE A 107 7.31 -6.60 12.09
C ILE A 107 8.78 -6.20 12.18
N PHE A 108 9.62 -6.72 11.29
CA PHE A 108 11.04 -6.38 11.24
C PHE A 108 11.26 -4.88 11.01
N VAL A 109 10.58 -4.28 10.02
CA VAL A 109 10.67 -2.84 9.72
C VAL A 109 10.22 -1.99 10.90
N VAL A 110 9.10 -2.34 11.55
CA VAL A 110 8.58 -1.62 12.71
C VAL A 110 9.48 -1.76 13.94
N ARG A 111 10.16 -2.90 14.11
CA ARG A 111 11.13 -3.08 15.19
C ARG A 111 12.38 -2.24 14.95
N GLN A 112 12.94 -2.30 13.74
CA GLN A 112 14.10 -1.49 13.38
C GLN A 112 13.83 0.01 13.50
N SER A 113 12.67 0.49 13.08
CA SER A 113 12.36 1.93 13.18
C SER A 113 12.32 2.44 14.62
N LYS A 114 12.04 1.57 15.61
CA LYS A 114 12.13 1.90 17.04
C LYS A 114 13.55 1.94 17.59
N GLU A 115 14.49 1.26 16.94
CA GLU A 115 15.91 1.26 17.34
C GLU A 115 16.66 2.50 16.83
N PHE A 116 16.14 3.19 15.81
CA PHE A 116 16.71 4.41 15.23
C PHE A 116 16.01 5.72 15.64
N SER A 117 14.94 5.64 16.44
CA SER A 117 14.19 6.81 16.94
C SER A 117 14.60 7.20 18.35
#